data_AF-A0A0R0M396-F1
#
_entry.id   AF-A0A0R0M396-F1
#
_cell.length_a   1.000
_cell.length_b   1.000
_cell.length_c   1.000
_cell.angle_alpha   90.00
_cell.angle_beta   90.00
_cell.angle_gamma   90.00
#
_symmetry.space_group_name_H-M   'P 1'
#
loop_
_entity.id
_entity.type
_entity.pdbx_description
1 polymer ?
#
loop_
_entity_poly.entity_id
_entity_poly.type
_entity_poly.pdbx_seq_one_letter_code
_entity_poly.pdbx_strand_id
1 'polypeptide(L)'
;METIRIFFDQEKKGDRPKDRKCQFKARIPTFTDTEQSIMEIAYLENLDKQDILKWTDDFKHVQKNCGWTEENSVAVITTLVSLSILNTYAYNKRTLKSIIEALKAGLFPKSHYRRYLQKIDDLKWSPDGSVRQFVDTIELLVKKANECLGDSTLHTLNRKN
;
A
#
# COMPACT_ATOMS: atom_id res chain seq x y z
N MET A 1 -17.83 11.15 20.88
CA MET A 1 -17.94 10.47 19.58
C MET A 1 -17.64 11.51 18.51
N GLU A 2 -16.43 11.52 17.94
CA GLU A 2 -16.08 12.40 16.82
C GLU A 2 -16.58 11.75 15.51
N THR A 3 -17.48 12.43 14.80
CA THR A 3 -18.06 11.97 13.53
C THR A 3 -17.05 12.17 12.41
N ILE A 4 -16.56 11.09 11.81
CA ILE A 4 -15.72 11.15 10.60
C ILE A 4 -16.57 11.75 9.47
N ARG A 5 -16.19 12.95 9.00
CA ARG A 5 -16.80 13.56 7.81
C ARG A 5 -16.06 13.05 6.57
N ILE A 6 -16.65 12.04 5.92
CA ILE A 6 -16.22 11.58 4.60
C ILE A 6 -16.75 12.60 3.59
N PHE A 7 -15.85 13.30 2.91
CA PHE A 7 -16.23 14.19 1.81
C PHE A 7 -16.33 13.34 0.53
N PHE A 8 -17.55 13.14 0.04
CA PHE A 8 -17.80 12.54 -1.26
C PHE A 8 -17.67 13.63 -2.32
N ASP A 9 -16.56 13.65 -3.04
CA ASP A 9 -16.51 14.42 -4.28
C ASP A 9 -17.12 13.55 -5.40
N GLN A 10 -18.01 14.16 -6.19
CA GLN A 10 -18.79 13.45 -7.20
C GLN A 10 -17.90 12.80 -8.26
N GLU A 11 -18.27 11.57 -8.64
CA GLU A 11 -17.61 10.71 -9.61
C GLU A 11 -17.18 11.45 -10.88
N LYS A 12 -15.86 11.59 -11.09
CA LYS A 12 -15.32 11.55 -12.44
C LYS A 12 -15.13 10.08 -12.80
N LYS A 13 -16.06 9.52 -13.58
CA LYS A 13 -15.92 8.22 -14.25
C LYS A 13 -14.69 8.25 -15.16
N GLY A 14 -13.53 7.92 -14.61
CA GLY A 14 -12.40 7.43 -15.39
C GLY A 14 -12.55 5.91 -15.51
N ASP A 15 -12.61 5.39 -16.73
CA ASP A 15 -12.71 3.95 -17.06
C ASP A 15 -11.49 3.11 -16.64
N ARG A 16 -10.65 3.62 -15.72
CA ARG A 16 -9.46 2.93 -15.21
C ARG A 16 -9.55 2.85 -13.69
N PRO A 17 -9.43 1.65 -13.10
CA PRO A 17 -9.44 1.45 -11.64
C PRO A 17 -8.44 2.29 -10.83
N LYS A 18 -7.44 2.88 -11.50
CA LYS A 18 -6.39 3.72 -10.88
C LYS A 18 -6.82 5.16 -10.60
N ASP A 19 -7.94 5.62 -11.14
CA ASP A 19 -8.28 7.05 -11.14
C ASP A 19 -9.26 7.42 -10.01
N ARG A 20 -9.93 6.44 -9.40
CA ARG A 20 -10.82 6.70 -8.27
C ARG A 20 -10.00 6.87 -7.01
N LYS A 21 -10.15 8.03 -6.36
CA LYS A 21 -9.52 8.36 -5.09
C LYS A 21 -10.56 8.81 -4.07
N CYS A 22 -10.21 8.65 -2.80
CA CYS A 22 -10.93 9.21 -1.67
C CYS A 22 -10.07 10.26 -1.01
N GLN A 23 -10.72 11.32 -0.52
CA GLN A 23 -10.07 12.48 0.07
C GLN A 23 -10.30 12.52 1.59
N PHE A 24 -9.24 12.83 2.32
CA PHE A 24 -9.24 12.89 3.78
C PHE A 24 -8.55 14.16 4.24
N LYS A 25 -9.13 14.83 5.24
CA LYS A 25 -8.47 15.99 5.86
C LYS A 25 -7.38 15.51 6.82
N ALA A 26 -6.19 16.09 6.68
CA ALA A 26 -5.13 15.94 7.65
C ALA A 26 -5.55 16.51 9.03
N ARG A 27 -4.83 16.12 10.08
CA ARG A 27 -5.03 16.61 11.46
C ARG A 27 -3.76 17.30 11.96
N ILE A 28 -3.49 18.49 11.43
CA ILE A 28 -2.36 19.32 11.84
C ILE A 28 -2.79 20.17 13.05
N PRO A 29 -2.16 20.00 14.24
CA PRO A 29 -2.65 20.59 15.50
C PRO A 29 -2.79 22.12 15.53
N THR A 30 -2.07 22.83 14.67
CA THR A 30 -2.03 24.30 14.64
C THR A 30 -2.93 24.92 13.57
N PHE A 31 -3.60 24.10 12.75
CA PHE A 31 -4.39 24.55 11.61
C PHE A 31 -5.87 24.46 11.94
N THR A 32 -6.65 25.44 11.48
CA THR A 32 -8.11 25.38 11.56
C THR A 32 -8.68 24.35 10.57
N ASP A 33 -9.92 23.91 10.77
CA ASP A 33 -10.58 22.90 9.92
C ASP A 33 -10.64 23.25 8.42
N THR A 34 -10.57 24.54 8.08
CA THR A 34 -10.55 25.03 6.70
C THR A 34 -9.15 25.09 6.10
N GLU A 35 -8.11 25.11 6.92
CA GLU A 35 -6.71 25.16 6.50
C GLU A 35 -6.08 23.77 6.39
N GLN A 36 -6.73 22.72 6.94
CA GLN A 36 -6.22 21.35 6.87
C GLN A 36 -5.99 20.90 5.43
N SER A 37 -4.79 20.38 5.16
CA SER A 37 -4.47 19.81 3.85
C SER A 37 -5.36 18.61 3.53
N ILE A 38 -5.73 18.47 2.26
CA ILE A 38 -6.45 17.32 1.76
C ILE A 38 -5.43 16.28 1.30
N MET A 39 -5.53 15.07 1.86
CA MET A 39 -4.77 13.89 1.51
C MET A 39 -5.62 13.01 0.61
N GLU A 40 -5.04 12.44 -0.44
CA GLU A 40 -5.75 11.54 -1.35
C GLU A 40 -5.19 10.12 -1.27
N ILE A 41 -6.07 9.14 -1.38
CA ILE A 41 -5.69 7.73 -1.55
C ILE A 41 -6.58 7.06 -2.58
N ALA A 42 -5.97 6.28 -3.46
CA ALA A 42 -6.69 5.53 -4.48
C ALA A 42 -7.52 4.39 -3.87
N TYR A 43 -8.65 4.05 -4.49
CA TYR A 43 -9.33 2.79 -4.21
C TYR A 43 -8.46 1.61 -4.67
N LEU A 44 -8.51 0.51 -3.93
CA LEU A 44 -7.87 -0.75 -4.28
C LEU A 44 -8.91 -1.69 -4.87
N GLU A 45 -9.01 -1.69 -6.19
CA GLU A 45 -10.04 -2.42 -6.93
C GLU A 45 -9.48 -3.65 -7.66
N ASN A 46 -8.18 -3.68 -7.95
CA ASN A 46 -7.52 -4.79 -8.62
C ASN A 46 -6.08 -4.97 -8.14
N LEU A 47 -5.85 -6.06 -7.38
CA LEU A 47 -4.55 -6.41 -6.83
C LEU A 47 -3.46 -6.68 -7.90
N ASP A 48 -3.83 -7.21 -9.06
CA ASP A 48 -2.85 -7.55 -10.11
C ASP A 48 -2.37 -6.33 -10.90
N LYS A 49 -3.20 -5.29 -10.99
CA LYS A 49 -2.91 -4.07 -11.78
C LYS A 49 -2.36 -2.91 -10.95
N GLN A 50 -2.53 -2.96 -9.64
CA GLN A 50 -2.13 -1.90 -8.72
C GLN A 50 -0.92 -2.36 -7.89
N ASP A 51 0.01 -1.44 -7.64
CA ASP A 51 1.16 -1.72 -6.77
C ASP A 51 0.71 -1.70 -5.31
N ILE A 52 0.43 -2.87 -4.76
CA ILE A 52 -0.03 -3.02 -3.38
C ILE A 52 1.00 -2.49 -2.37
N LEU A 53 2.30 -2.59 -2.65
CA LEU A 53 3.32 -2.15 -1.70
C LEU A 53 3.29 -0.64 -1.59
N LYS A 54 3.29 0.04 -2.75
CA LYS A 54 3.11 1.49 -2.79
C LYS A 54 1.79 1.91 -2.16
N TRP A 55 0.68 1.23 -2.50
CA TRP A 55 -0.64 1.56 -1.95
C TRP A 55 -0.69 1.43 -0.43
N THR A 56 -0.07 0.39 0.15
CA THR A 56 0.00 0.24 1.62
C THR A 56 0.89 1.30 2.28
N ASP A 57 1.94 1.74 1.60
CA ASP A 57 2.81 2.82 2.08
C ASP A 57 2.06 4.17 2.04
N ASP A 58 1.33 4.44 0.96
CA ASP A 58 0.44 5.60 0.81
C ASP A 58 -0.65 5.59 1.89
N PHE A 59 -1.30 4.44 2.16
CA PHE A 59 -2.30 4.29 3.23
C PHE A 59 -1.73 4.64 4.60
N LYS A 60 -0.56 4.10 4.96
CA LYS A 60 0.10 4.40 6.24
C LYS A 60 0.46 5.88 6.37
N HIS A 61 0.87 6.49 5.26
CA HIS A 61 1.16 7.91 5.23
C HIS A 61 -0.11 8.73 5.50
N VAL A 62 -1.21 8.44 4.81
CA VAL A 62 -2.49 9.15 5.03
C VAL A 62 -3.01 8.91 6.46
N GLN A 63 -2.98 7.66 6.94
CA GLN A 63 -3.37 7.29 8.31
C GLN A 63 -2.66 8.14 9.36
N LYS A 64 -1.33 8.27 9.22
CA LYS A 64 -0.50 9.06 10.15
C LYS A 64 -0.87 10.55 10.10
N ASN A 65 -0.99 11.12 8.90
CA ASN A 65 -1.28 12.55 8.74
C ASN A 65 -2.70 12.92 9.16
N CYS A 66 -3.66 12.01 9.02
CA CYS A 66 -5.04 12.23 9.44
C CYS A 66 -5.29 11.85 10.91
N GLY A 67 -4.29 11.29 11.60
CA GLY A 67 -4.40 10.92 13.01
C GLY A 67 -5.48 9.87 13.29
N TRP A 68 -5.63 8.88 12.40
CA TRP A 68 -6.66 7.84 12.57
C TRP A 68 -6.30 6.87 13.70
N THR A 69 -7.30 6.54 14.52
CA THR A 69 -7.23 5.41 15.46
C THR A 69 -7.26 4.08 14.69
N GLU A 70 -7.02 2.97 15.39
CA GLU A 70 -7.13 1.64 14.80
C GLU A 70 -8.55 1.38 14.24
N GLU A 71 -9.61 1.74 14.98
CA GLU A 71 -10.98 1.55 14.51
C GLU A 71 -11.27 2.37 13.24
N ASN A 72 -10.85 3.63 13.22
CA ASN A 72 -10.99 4.50 12.06
C ASN A 72 -10.23 3.92 10.86
N SER A 73 -9.03 3.41 11.10
CA SER A 73 -8.19 2.84 10.04
C SER A 73 -8.81 1.57 9.45
N VAL A 74 -9.42 0.72 10.29
CA VAL A 74 -10.16 -0.46 9.83
C VAL A 74 -11.38 -0.05 9.00
N ALA A 75 -12.17 0.93 9.45
CA ALA A 75 -13.35 1.40 8.71
C ALA A 75 -12.95 2.00 7.34
N VAL A 76 -11.88 2.79 7.30
CA VAL A 76 -11.38 3.40 6.07
C VAL A 76 -10.82 2.35 5.12
N ILE A 77 -9.98 1.42 5.58
CA ILE A 77 -9.43 0.39 4.70
C ILE A 77 -10.52 -0.51 4.11
N THR A 78 -11.56 -0.84 4.89
CA THR A 78 -12.70 -1.63 4.38
C THR A 78 -13.56 -0.86 3.37
N THR A 79 -13.46 0.47 3.34
CA THR A 79 -14.15 1.32 2.37
C THR A 79 -13.32 1.51 1.09
N LEU A 80 -11.99 1.60 1.22
CA LEU A 80 -11.08 1.83 0.10
C LEU A 80 -10.80 0.57 -0.72
N VAL A 81 -10.91 -0.62 -0.12
CA VAL A 81 -10.68 -1.89 -0.80
C VAL A 81 -11.99 -2.43 -1.33
N SER A 82 -12.01 -2.92 -2.57
CA SER A 82 -13.22 -3.49 -3.15
C SER A 82 -13.72 -4.70 -2.35
N LEU A 83 -15.05 -4.85 -2.30
CA LEU A 83 -15.68 -5.92 -1.53
C LEU A 83 -15.24 -7.32 -1.98
N SER A 84 -15.00 -7.52 -3.28
CA SER A 84 -14.51 -8.79 -3.81
C SER A 84 -13.13 -9.13 -3.25
N ILE A 85 -12.20 -8.17 -3.24
CA ILE A 85 -10.86 -8.34 -2.67
C ILE A 85 -10.95 -8.63 -1.16
N LEU A 86 -11.76 -7.87 -0.43
CA LEU A 86 -11.95 -8.10 1.01
C LEU A 86 -12.50 -9.49 1.29
N ASN A 87 -13.52 -9.95 0.55
CA ASN A 87 -14.10 -11.27 0.74
C ASN A 87 -13.12 -12.39 0.41
N THR A 88 -12.31 -12.24 -0.65
CA THR A 88 -11.34 -13.26 -1.05
C THR A 88 -10.17 -13.36 -0.08
N TYR A 89 -9.61 -12.24 0.37
CA TYR A 89 -8.34 -12.25 1.10
C TYR A 89 -8.49 -11.93 2.60
N ALA A 90 -9.46 -11.10 2.99
CA ALA A 90 -9.48 -10.48 4.33
C ALA A 90 -10.81 -10.63 5.10
N TYR A 91 -11.74 -11.50 4.69
CA TYR A 91 -13.10 -11.60 5.24
C TYR A 91 -13.19 -11.70 6.79
N ASN A 92 -12.30 -12.48 7.40
CA ASN A 92 -12.26 -12.71 8.85
C ASN A 92 -11.23 -11.84 9.60
N LYS A 93 -10.64 -10.86 8.92
CA LYS A 93 -9.63 -9.98 9.51
C LYS A 93 -10.34 -8.80 10.20
N ARG A 94 -9.80 -8.38 11.34
CA ARG A 94 -10.44 -7.38 12.23
C ARG A 94 -9.50 -6.27 12.67
N THR A 95 -8.20 -6.45 12.48
CA THR A 95 -7.19 -5.41 12.73
C THR A 95 -6.60 -4.94 11.41
N LEU A 96 -6.18 -3.69 11.35
CA LEU A 96 -5.55 -3.10 10.17
C LEU A 96 -4.33 -3.93 9.75
N LYS A 97 -3.48 -4.31 10.71
CA LYS A 97 -2.31 -5.17 10.47
C LYS A 97 -2.73 -6.46 9.75
N SER A 98 -3.71 -7.18 10.29
CA SER A 98 -4.14 -8.47 9.74
C SER A 98 -4.82 -8.36 8.36
N ILE A 99 -5.48 -7.24 8.07
CA ILE A 99 -6.06 -6.96 6.74
C ILE A 99 -4.92 -6.73 5.74
N ILE A 100 -3.98 -5.83 6.05
CA ILE A 100 -2.85 -5.51 5.15
C ILE A 100 -2.00 -6.76 4.86
N GLU A 101 -1.70 -7.56 5.89
CA GLU A 101 -0.95 -8.81 5.72
C GLU A 101 -1.69 -9.79 4.81
N ALA A 102 -3.00 -9.91 4.94
CA ALA A 102 -3.78 -10.81 4.11
C ALA A 102 -3.84 -10.37 2.65
N LEU A 103 -3.98 -9.06 2.40
CA LEU A 103 -3.92 -8.49 1.04
C LEU A 103 -2.56 -8.75 0.39
N LYS A 104 -1.47 -8.54 1.14
CA LYS A 104 -0.10 -8.81 0.67
C LYS A 104 0.13 -10.30 0.40
N ALA A 105 -0.31 -11.18 1.30
CA ALA A 105 -0.16 -12.63 1.14
C ALA A 105 -0.86 -13.15 -0.12
N GLY A 106 -1.95 -12.51 -0.56
CA GLY A 106 -2.62 -12.82 -1.82
C GLY A 106 -1.75 -12.61 -3.06
N LEU A 107 -0.85 -11.62 -3.04
CA LEU A 107 0.05 -11.27 -4.16
C LEU A 107 1.47 -11.83 -4.01
N PHE A 108 1.91 -12.02 -2.76
CA PHE A 108 3.23 -12.49 -2.41
C PHE A 108 3.15 -13.80 -1.62
N PRO A 109 2.62 -14.89 -2.19
CA PRO A 109 2.66 -16.19 -1.54
C PRO A 109 4.10 -16.67 -1.36
N LYS A 110 4.35 -17.47 -0.33
CA LYS A 110 5.68 -18.07 -0.04
C LYS A 110 6.32 -18.75 -1.25
N SER A 111 5.52 -19.38 -2.11
CA SER A 111 5.97 -20.05 -3.33
C SER A 111 6.65 -19.10 -4.33
N HIS A 112 6.36 -17.80 -4.29
CA HIS A 112 6.97 -16.80 -5.17
C HIS A 112 8.35 -16.32 -4.69
N TYR A 113 8.76 -16.66 -3.47
CA TYR A 113 10.04 -16.20 -2.91
C TYR A 113 11.23 -16.51 -3.83
N ARG A 114 11.40 -17.79 -4.20
CA ARG A 114 12.49 -18.23 -5.08
C ARG A 114 12.44 -17.57 -6.47
N ARG A 115 11.24 -17.28 -6.97
CA ARG A 115 11.05 -16.60 -8.25
C ARG A 115 11.61 -15.18 -8.21
N TYR A 116 11.45 -14.47 -7.10
CA TYR A 116 12.01 -13.12 -6.96
C TYR A 116 13.54 -13.14 -6.81
N LEU A 117 14.10 -14.12 -6.11
CA LEU A 117 15.55 -14.31 -6.05
C LEU A 117 16.15 -14.61 -7.43
N GLN A 118 15.55 -15.53 -8.19
CA GLN A 118 16.01 -15.83 -9.55
C GLN A 118 16.01 -14.58 -10.44
N LYS A 119 14.99 -13.72 -10.33
CA LYS A 119 14.95 -12.45 -11.07
C LYS A 119 16.08 -11.48 -10.68
N ILE A 120 16.56 -11.53 -9.43
CA ILE A 120 17.71 -10.73 -9.00
C ILE A 120 18.99 -11.32 -9.60
N ASP A 121 19.16 -12.63 -9.54
CA ASP A 121 20.33 -13.34 -10.08
C ASP A 121 20.45 -13.15 -11.61
N ASP A 122 19.31 -13.13 -12.31
CA ASP A 122 19.24 -12.92 -13.76
C ASP A 122 19.39 -11.44 -14.15
N LEU A 123 19.28 -10.51 -13.20
CA LEU A 123 19.32 -9.07 -13.48
C LEU A 123 20.75 -8.63 -13.79
N LYS A 124 21.00 -8.21 -15.03
CA LYS A 124 22.30 -7.68 -15.47
C LYS A 124 22.23 -6.17 -15.64
N TRP A 125 23.23 -5.48 -15.13
CA TRP A 125 23.38 -4.05 -15.39
C TRP A 125 23.88 -3.85 -16.83
N SER A 126 23.25 -2.92 -17.54
CA SER A 126 23.67 -2.50 -18.89
C SER A 126 24.51 -1.22 -18.77
N PRO A 127 25.66 -1.12 -19.48
CA PRO A 127 26.48 0.10 -19.51
C PRO A 127 25.74 1.36 -19.97
N ASP A 128 24.75 1.20 -20.86
CA ASP A 128 23.91 2.29 -21.36
C ASP A 128 22.73 2.60 -20.43
N GLY A 129 22.58 1.82 -19.35
CA GLY A 129 21.48 1.91 -18.39
C GLY A 129 21.81 2.76 -17.18
N SER A 130 20.79 3.40 -16.61
CA SER A 130 20.94 4.13 -15.35
C SER A 130 21.27 3.17 -14.20
N VAL A 131 22.44 3.36 -13.57
CA VAL A 131 22.84 2.64 -12.35
C VAL A 131 21.77 2.76 -11.28
N ARG A 132 21.16 3.94 -11.14
CA ARG A 132 20.09 4.18 -10.16
C ARG A 132 18.86 3.31 -10.43
N GLN A 133 18.40 3.23 -11.68
CA GLN A 133 17.27 2.37 -12.04
C GLN A 133 17.55 0.89 -11.80
N PHE A 134 18.80 0.46 -12.03
CA PHE A 134 19.22 -0.91 -11.74
C PHE A 134 19.17 -1.22 -10.24
N VAL A 135 19.72 -0.33 -9.39
CA VAL A 135 19.66 -0.45 -7.93
C VAL A 135 18.22 -0.43 -7.44
N ASP A 136 17.39 0.52 -7.90
CA ASP A 136 15.97 0.62 -7.53
C ASP A 136 15.20 -0.67 -7.88
N THR A 137 15.56 -1.33 -8.99
CA THR A 137 14.95 -2.60 -9.41
C THR A 137 15.34 -3.75 -8.47
N ILE A 138 16.62 -3.82 -8.06
CA ILE A 138 17.08 -4.81 -7.08
C ILE A 138 16.36 -4.60 -5.76
N GLU A 139 16.32 -3.38 -5.25
CA GLU A 139 15.66 -3.05 -3.98
C GLU A 139 14.17 -3.44 -4.01
N LEU A 140 13.47 -3.18 -5.12
CA LEU A 140 12.09 -3.60 -5.31
C LEU A 140 11.92 -5.13 -5.30
N LEU A 141 12.80 -5.86 -6.00
CA LEU A 141 12.75 -7.32 -6.03
C LEU A 141 13.03 -7.94 -4.66
N VAL A 142 14.00 -7.39 -3.91
CA VAL A 142 14.29 -7.79 -2.53
C VAL A 142 13.09 -7.51 -1.64
N LYS A 143 12.45 -6.34 -1.75
CA LYS A 143 11.23 -6.02 -1.00
C LYS A 143 10.15 -7.07 -1.29
N LYS A 144 9.89 -7.39 -2.56
CA LYS A 144 8.90 -8.41 -2.95
C LYS A 144 9.24 -9.81 -2.43
N ALA A 145 10.52 -10.18 -2.44
CA ALA A 145 10.97 -11.45 -1.88
C ALA A 145 10.71 -11.52 -0.36
N ASN A 146 11.05 -10.47 0.38
CA ASN A 146 10.80 -10.40 1.82
C ASN A 146 9.30 -10.48 2.16
N GLU A 147 8.43 -9.85 1.36
CA GLU A 147 6.98 -9.92 1.55
C GLU A 147 6.45 -11.36 1.39
N CYS A 148 7.14 -12.22 0.63
CA CYS A 148 6.81 -13.65 0.56
C CYS A 148 7.12 -14.42 1.85
N LEU A 149 8.06 -13.93 2.68
CA LEU A 149 8.48 -14.59 3.92
C LEU A 149 7.68 -14.12 5.14
N GLY A 150 7.04 -12.95 5.07
CA GLY A 150 6.38 -12.30 6.21
C GLY A 150 7.36 -11.91 7.32
N ASP A 151 6.87 -11.69 8.55
CA ASP A 151 7.67 -11.26 9.72
C ASP A 151 8.73 -12.29 10.19
N SER A 152 8.85 -13.46 9.54
CA SER A 152 9.68 -14.57 10.02
C SER A 152 11.14 -14.55 9.57
N THR A 153 11.48 -13.81 8.51
CA THR A 153 12.88 -13.70 8.02
C THR A 153 12.98 -12.51 7.06
N LEU A 154 13.51 -11.36 7.54
CA LEU A 154 13.72 -10.19 6.69
C LEU A 154 15.17 -10.14 6.20
N HIS A 155 15.40 -10.18 4.89
CA HIS A 155 16.70 -9.85 4.32
C HIS A 155 16.83 -8.33 4.18
N THR A 156 17.72 -7.73 4.97
CA THR A 156 18.09 -6.31 4.83
C THR A 156 19.31 -6.18 3.94
N LEU A 157 19.21 -5.37 2.88
CA LEU A 157 20.39 -4.85 2.21
C LEU A 157 21.04 -3.86 3.17
N ASN A 158 22.09 -4.30 3.88
CA ASN A 158 22.86 -3.44 4.77
C ASN A 158 23.53 -2.34 3.94
N ARG A 159 22.93 -1.15 3.89
CA ARG A 159 23.67 0.08 3.58
C ARG A 159 24.51 0.44 4.80
N LYS A 160 25.72 -0.11 4.89
CA LYS A 160 26.77 0.52 5.69
C LYS A 160 27.33 1.65 4.85
N ASN A 161 27.12 2.88 5.31
CA ASN A 161 27.88 4.06 4.86
C ASN A 161 29.35 3.87 5.21
#